data_AF-X1CHR4-F1
#
_entry.id   AF-X1CHR4-F1
#
_cell.length_a   1.000
_cell.length_b   1.000
_cell.length_c   1.000
_cell.angle_alpha   90.00
_cell.angle_beta   90.00
_cell.angle_gamma   90.00
#
_symmetry.space_group_name_H-M   'P 1'
#
loop_
_entity.id
_entity.type
_entity.pdbx_description
1 polymer ?
#
loop_
_entity_poly.entity_id
_entity_poly.type
_entity_poly.pdbx_seq_one_letter_code
_entity_poly.pdbx_strand_id
1 'polypeptide(L)'
;MRPRLFSKRLTPAERGVYRGVVAFFVLVFLAMVWPVVTLFSHARPLIFGLPFFLFYLTVLLLGSFFVLLGLYLWEDRTGSSSDPGEETS
;
A
#
# COMPACT_ATOMS: atom_id res chain seq x y z
N MET A 1 0.74 15.22 28.80
CA MET A 1 0.42 14.28 27.71
C MET A 1 1.73 13.68 27.21
N ARG A 2 1.99 12.40 27.51
CA ARG A 2 3.21 11.70 27.03
C ARG A 2 2.93 11.20 25.62
N PRO A 3 3.64 11.67 24.57
CA PRO A 3 3.53 11.04 23.27
C PRO A 3 4.09 9.63 23.42
N ARG A 4 3.21 8.63 23.32
CA ARG A 4 3.60 7.22 23.16
C ARG A 4 4.25 7.09 21.78
N LEU A 5 5.51 7.52 21.70
CA LEU A 5 6.32 7.36 20.51
C LEU A 5 6.53 5.86 20.32
N PHE A 6 5.88 5.36 19.28
CA PHE A 6 6.07 4.10 18.60
C PHE A 6 7.54 3.64 18.66
N SER A 7 7.89 2.93 19.73
CA SER A 7 9.11 2.13 19.81
C SER A 7 8.71 0.66 19.68
N LYS A 8 7.92 0.33 18.65
CA LYS A 8 7.87 -1.05 18.18
C LYS A 8 9.20 -1.31 17.48
N ARG A 9 10.04 -2.16 18.09
CA ARG A 9 11.19 -2.72 17.41
C ARG A 9 10.64 -3.55 16.25
N LEU A 10 10.70 -3.02 15.03
CA LEU A 10 10.34 -3.74 13.83
C LEU A 10 11.19 -5.03 13.79
N THR A 11 10.55 -6.17 13.97
CA THR A 11 11.13 -7.49 13.78
C THR A 11 11.67 -7.61 12.34
N PRO A 12 12.71 -8.43 12.11
CA PRO A 12 13.30 -8.58 10.78
C PRO A 12 12.29 -9.04 9.72
N ALA A 13 11.25 -9.78 10.12
CA ALA A 13 10.13 -10.16 9.27
C ALA A 13 9.25 -8.96 8.85
N GLU A 14 8.87 -8.09 9.80
CA GLU A 14 8.14 -6.83 9.53
C GLU A 14 8.90 -5.96 8.54
N ARG A 15 10.22 -5.85 8.72
CA ARG A 15 11.08 -5.06 7.82
C ARG A 15 10.99 -5.49 6.35
N GLY A 16 10.79 -6.79 6.08
CA GLY A 16 10.59 -7.31 4.74
C GLY A 16 9.25 -6.87 4.12
N VAL A 17 8.17 -6.97 4.90
CA VAL A 17 6.81 -6.57 4.49
C VAL A 17 6.75 -5.07 4.20
N TYR A 18 7.27 -4.25 5.13
CA TYR A 18 7.34 -2.80 4.94
C TYR A 18 8.19 -2.40 3.73
N ARG A 19 9.31 -3.09 3.46
CA ARG A 19 10.11 -2.87 2.24
C ARG A 19 9.32 -3.21 0.97
N GLY A 20 8.52 -4.28 1.00
CA GLY A 20 7.64 -4.65 -0.12
C GLY A 20 6.57 -3.59 -0.38
N VAL A 21 5.93 -3.07 0.66
CA VAL A 21 4.94 -1.99 0.57
C VAL A 21 5.59 -0.71 0.01
N VAL A 22 6.75 -0.32 0.53
CA VAL A 22 7.48 0.85 0.03
C VAL A 22 7.87 0.67 -1.43
N ALA A 23 8.39 -0.50 -1.82
CA ALA A 23 8.73 -0.79 -3.22
C ALA A 23 7.50 -0.70 -4.14
N PHE A 24 6.34 -1.19 -3.69
CA PHE A 24 5.09 -1.05 -4.43
C PHE A 24 4.71 0.42 -4.65
N PHE A 25 4.77 1.26 -3.62
CA PHE A 25 4.47 2.68 -3.75
C PHE A 25 5.48 3.43 -4.62
N VAL A 26 6.76 3.05 -4.56
CA VAL A 26 7.78 3.58 -5.48
C VAL A 26 7.45 3.20 -6.92
N LEU A 27 7.00 1.98 -7.18
CA LEU A 27 6.54 1.56 -8.51
C LEU A 27 5.30 2.33 -8.97
N VAL A 28 4.31 2.55 -8.10
CA VAL A 28 3.12 3.38 -8.40
C VAL A 28 3.52 4.82 -8.71
N PHE A 29 4.47 5.37 -7.94
CA PHE A 29 4.98 6.72 -8.17
C PHE A 29 5.76 6.82 -9.47
N LEU A 30 6.62 5.84 -9.77
CA LEU A 30 7.26 5.73 -11.07
C LEU A 30 6.24 5.55 -12.19
N ALA A 31 5.13 4.83 -11.96
CA ALA A 31 4.08 4.66 -12.96
C ALA A 31 3.29 5.98 -13.22
N MET A 32 3.22 6.87 -12.22
CA MET A 32 2.70 8.23 -12.38
C MET A 32 3.69 9.17 -13.08
N VAL A 33 4.97 9.12 -12.71
CA VAL A 33 6.02 10.03 -13.20
C VAL A 33 6.54 9.60 -14.56
N TRP A 34 6.80 8.30 -14.72
CA TRP A 34 7.13 7.70 -15.99
C TRP A 34 5.85 7.63 -16.77
N PRO A 35 5.66 8.52 -17.74
CA PRO A 35 4.44 8.51 -18.48
C PRO A 35 4.47 7.24 -19.31
N VAL A 36 3.67 6.24 -18.95
CA VAL A 36 3.14 5.28 -19.93
C VAL A 36 2.36 6.04 -21.05
N VAL A 37 2.23 7.35 -20.91
CA VAL A 37 1.84 8.35 -21.93
C VAL A 37 2.79 8.41 -23.14
N THR A 38 4.03 7.89 -23.09
CA THR A 38 4.87 7.88 -24.32
C THR A 38 4.37 6.92 -25.40
N LEU A 39 3.47 5.99 -25.08
CA LEU A 39 2.91 5.04 -26.06
C LEU A 39 1.56 5.50 -26.66
N PHE A 40 0.91 6.52 -26.09
CA PHE A 40 -0.42 6.97 -26.51
C PHE A 40 -0.42 8.39 -27.06
N SER A 41 0.55 8.72 -27.91
CA SER A 41 0.57 10.01 -28.57
C SER A 41 -0.64 10.25 -29.49
N HIS A 42 -1.42 9.24 -29.90
CA HIS A 42 -2.41 9.43 -30.99
C HIS A 42 -3.76 8.71 -30.88
N ALA A 43 -4.01 7.84 -29.89
CA ALA A 43 -5.32 7.19 -29.78
C ALA A 43 -5.96 7.57 -28.45
N ARG A 44 -7.22 8.02 -28.50
CA ARG A 44 -8.11 8.06 -27.33
C ARG A 44 -8.81 6.71 -27.23
N PRO A 45 -8.22 5.62 -26.72
CA PRO A 45 -9.00 4.42 -26.47
C PRO A 45 -9.94 4.72 -25.31
N LEU A 46 -11.23 4.72 -25.61
CA LEU A 46 -12.28 4.61 -24.60
C LEU A 46 -12.34 3.13 -24.20
N ILE A 47 -11.89 2.80 -22.98
CA ILE A 47 -12.07 1.46 -22.42
C ILE A 47 -13.40 1.48 -21.67
N PHE A 48 -14.37 0.65 -22.07
CA PHE A 48 -15.70 0.58 -21.44
C PHE A 48 -16.47 1.92 -21.38
N GLY A 49 -16.19 2.86 -22.29
CA GLY A 49 -16.78 4.20 -22.29
C GLY A 49 -16.13 5.20 -21.34
N LEU A 50 -15.08 4.79 -20.60
CA LEU A 50 -14.27 5.66 -19.75
C LEU A 50 -12.94 6.04 -20.42
N PRO A 51 -12.46 7.28 -20.22
CA PRO A 51 -11.10 7.66 -20.57
C PRO A 51 -10.09 6.69 -19.96
N PHE A 52 -9.18 6.14 -20.77
CA PHE A 52 -8.12 5.23 -20.33
C PHE A 52 -7.38 5.69 -19.06
N PHE A 53 -7.16 7.00 -18.96
CA PHE A 53 -6.54 7.64 -17.80
C PHE A 53 -7.27 7.35 -16.48
N LEU A 54 -8.60 7.40 -16.48
CA LEU A 54 -9.41 7.11 -15.28
C LEU A 54 -9.36 5.64 -14.91
N PHE A 55 -9.42 4.74 -15.90
CA PHE A 55 -9.25 3.30 -15.66
C PHE A 55 -7.88 3.01 -15.05
N TYR A 56 -6.83 3.58 -15.62
CA TYR A 56 -5.46 3.43 -15.14
C TYR A 56 -5.28 3.93 -13.70
N LEU A 57 -5.77 5.14 -13.38
CA LEU A 57 -5.78 5.67 -12.02
C LEU A 57 -6.58 4.78 -11.06
N THR A 58 -7.72 4.25 -11.51
CA THR A 58 -8.56 3.36 -10.69
C THR A 58 -7.82 2.08 -10.34
N VAL A 59 -7.10 1.46 -11.29
CA VAL A 59 -6.30 0.26 -11.04
C VAL A 59 -5.17 0.54 -10.04
N LEU A 60 -4.44 1.66 -10.19
CA LEU A 60 -3.40 2.06 -9.24
C LEU A 60 -3.97 2.34 -7.84
N LEU A 61 -5.14 2.98 -7.78
CA LEU A 61 -5.83 3.27 -6.53
C LEU A 61 -6.29 1.98 -5.84
N LEU A 62 -6.93 1.06 -6.58
CA LEU A 62 -7.33 -0.24 -6.05
C LEU A 62 -6.11 -1.02 -5.56
N GLY A 63 -5.02 -1.06 -6.35
CA GLY A 63 -3.79 -1.74 -5.95
C GLY A 63 -3.24 -1.18 -4.63
N SER A 64 -3.19 0.15 -4.50
CA SER A 64 -2.76 0.82 -3.26
C SER A 64 -3.65 0.47 -2.08
N PHE A 65 -4.97 0.44 -2.30
CA PHE A 65 -5.93 0.04 -1.28
C PHE A 65 -5.71 -1.40 -0.82
N PHE A 66 -5.57 -2.36 -1.74
CA PHE A 66 -5.34 -3.76 -1.40
C PHE A 66 -4.01 -3.98 -0.67
N VAL A 67 -2.95 -3.26 -1.05
CA VAL A 67 -1.65 -3.33 -0.38
C VAL A 67 -1.76 -2.83 1.07
N LEU A 68 -2.43 -1.71 1.31
CA LEU A 68 -2.66 -1.20 2.66
C LEU A 68 -3.58 -2.12 3.46
N LEU A 69 -4.63 -2.64 2.83
CA LEU A 69 -5.57 -3.56 3.47
C LEU A 69 -4.86 -4.86 3.88
N GLY A 70 -4.02 -5.41 3.00
CA GLY A 70 -3.18 -6.56 3.31
C GLY A 70 -2.21 -6.28 4.45
N LEU A 71 -1.57 -5.11 4.45
CA LEU A 71 -0.71 -4.68 5.56
C LEU A 71 -1.49 -4.57 6.88
N TYR A 72 -2.69 -3.99 6.85
CA TYR A 72 -3.55 -3.84 8.02
C TYR A 72 -3.99 -5.20 8.60
N LEU A 73 -4.50 -6.10 7.76
CA LEU A 73 -4.88 -7.45 8.20
C LEU A 73 -3.68 -8.25 8.74
N TRP A 74 -2.49 -8.02 8.16
CA TRP A 74 -1.27 -8.67 8.61
C TRP A 74 -0.80 -8.13 9.97
N GLU A 75 -0.84 -6.81 10.17
CA GLU A 75 -0.53 -6.16 11.45
C GLU A 75 -1.52 -6.58 12.55
N ASP A 76 -2.82 -6.70 12.25
CA ASP A 76 -3.87 -7.13 13.18
C ASP A 76 -3.64 -8.54 13.72
N ARG A 77 -3.32 -9.50 12.83
CA ARG A 77 -2.98 -10.88 13.22
C ARG A 77 -1.68 -10.97 14.04
N THR A 78 -0.72 -10.10 13.75
CA THR A 78 0.58 -10.08 14.43
C THR A 78 0.50 -9.37 15.79
N GLY A 79 -0.40 -8.39 15.94
CA GLY A 79 -0.63 -7.67 17.19
C GLY A 79 -1.32 -8.51 18.25
N SER A 80 -2.29 -9.36 17.87
CA SER A 80 -3.09 -10.16 18.81
C SER A 80 -2.31 -11.28 19.52
N SER A 81 -1.09 -11.61 19.08
CA SER A 81 -0.27 -12.68 19.67
C SER A 81 0.76 -12.17 20.70
N SER A 82 0.82 -10.86 20.94
CA SER A 82 1.79 -10.23 21.86
C SER A 82 1.17 -9.70 23.17
N ASP A 83 -0.12 -9.95 23.43
CA ASP A 83 -0.76 -9.53 24.68
C ASP A 83 -1.17 -10.73 25.57
N PRO A 84 -0.23 -11.35 26.31
CA PRO A 84 -0.55 -12.22 27.43
C PRO A 84 -0.29 -11.47 28.74
N GLY A 85 -1.24 -10.67 29.26
CA GLY A 85 -1.02 -10.18 30.63
C GLY A 85 -1.87 -9.08 31.27
N GLU A 86 -3.01 -8.65 30.74
CA GLU A 86 -3.85 -7.63 31.42
C GLU A 86 -5.16 -8.17 32.03
N GLU A 87 -5.15 -9.34 32.67
CA GLU A 87 -6.35 -9.84 33.41
C GLU A 87 -6.10 -10.28 34.87
N THR A 88 -4.98 -9.92 35.51
CA THR A 88 -4.81 -10.18 36.95
C THR A 88 -4.22 -8.99 37.73
N SER A 89 -5.04 -7.99 38.05
CA SER A 89 -4.96 -7.22 39.32
C SER A 89 -6.18 -6.35 39.53
#